data_AF-A0A4Y8L058-F1
#
_entry.id   AF-A0A4Y8L058-F1
#
_cell.length_a   1.000
_cell.length_b   1.000
_cell.length_c   1.000
_cell.angle_alpha   90.00
_cell.angle_beta   90.00
_cell.angle_gamma   90.00
#
_symmetry.space_group_name_H-M   'P 1'
#
loop_
_entity.id
_entity.type
_entity.pdbx_description
1 polymer ?
#
loop_
_entity_poly.entity_id
_entity_poly.type
_entity_poly.pdbx_seq_one_letter_code
_entity_poly.pdbx_strand_id
1 'polypeptide(L)'
;MKFLSKFLASYDYPSLKDFLLSLFPTWKYQIQTSAFILSGIAAGVNNLIGIGPALAFAMVVAVIVEIASGIKASKKQNKDFESFRFSRCVLKIVFWFALFYFVHAFEREYILKDHFMDILAFLFFKSLFVGLMALFCIEYLTSILENLSVIDGKDKTYYISFIKESFANLLDNLKRKQQ
;
A
#
# COMPACT_ATOMS: atom_id res chain seq x y z
N MET A 1 -25.15 -27.93 -33.78
CA MET A 1 -24.33 -28.57 -32.72
C MET A 1 -23.38 -29.66 -33.24
N LYS A 2 -23.80 -30.60 -34.11
CA LYS A 2 -22.93 -31.69 -34.62
C LYS A 2 -21.71 -31.25 -35.44
N PHE A 3 -21.79 -30.13 -36.18
CA PHE A 3 -20.67 -29.61 -36.96
C PHE A 3 -19.58 -29.02 -36.04
N LEU A 4 -20.00 -28.20 -35.08
CA LEU A 4 -19.11 -27.56 -34.11
C LEU A 4 -18.39 -28.58 -33.22
N SER A 5 -19.07 -29.64 -32.78
CA SER A 5 -18.45 -30.71 -32.00
C SER A 5 -17.43 -31.51 -32.83
N LYS A 6 -17.70 -31.75 -34.12
CA LYS A 6 -16.74 -32.40 -35.03
C LYS A 6 -15.52 -31.53 -35.32
N PHE A 7 -15.73 -30.23 -35.49
CA PHE A 7 -14.66 -29.25 -35.66
C PHE A 7 -13.78 -29.13 -34.40
N LEU A 8 -14.38 -29.06 -33.21
CA LEU A 8 -13.63 -29.03 -31.96
C LEU A 8 -12.88 -30.34 -31.69
N ALA A 9 -13.47 -31.48 -32.08
CA ALA A 9 -12.81 -32.77 -31.97
C ALA A 9 -11.54 -32.89 -32.86
N SER A 10 -11.45 -32.18 -34.00
CA SER A 10 -10.20 -32.12 -34.77
C SER A 10 -9.08 -31.33 -34.10
N TYR A 11 -9.40 -30.56 -33.05
CA TYR A 11 -8.45 -29.84 -32.19
C TYR A 11 -8.29 -30.52 -30.82
N ASP A 12 -8.67 -31.80 -30.70
CA ASP A 12 -8.57 -32.59 -29.47
C ASP A 12 -9.47 -32.09 -28.31
N TYR A 13 -10.54 -31.36 -28.65
CA TYR A 13 -11.58 -30.97 -27.70
C TYR A 13 -12.84 -31.82 -27.92
N PRO A 14 -13.09 -32.84 -27.08
CA PRO A 14 -14.21 -33.79 -27.27
C PRO A 14 -15.58 -33.11 -27.21
N SER A 15 -15.67 -31.99 -26.50
CA SER A 15 -16.88 -31.23 -26.34
C SER A 15 -16.62 -29.72 -26.30
N LEU A 16 -17.67 -28.95 -26.57
CA LEU A 16 -17.64 -27.49 -26.40
C LEU A 16 -17.33 -27.09 -24.95
N LYS A 17 -17.69 -27.93 -23.98
CA LYS A 17 -17.36 -27.72 -22.57
C LYS A 17 -15.85 -27.81 -22.34
N ASP A 18 -15.17 -28.79 -22.93
CA ASP A 18 -13.72 -28.97 -22.76
C ASP A 18 -12.92 -27.85 -23.40
N PHE A 19 -13.39 -27.35 -24.56
CA PHE A 19 -12.86 -26.15 -25.18
C PHE A 19 -13.04 -24.91 -24.29
N LEU A 20 -14.24 -24.68 -23.75
CA LEU A 20 -14.48 -23.54 -22.84
C LEU A 20 -13.67 -23.65 -21.54
N LEU A 21 -13.47 -24.85 -21.01
CA LEU A 21 -12.62 -25.09 -19.83
C LEU A 21 -11.13 -24.86 -20.12
N SER A 22 -10.69 -25.00 -21.38
CA SER A 22 -9.32 -24.66 -21.80
C SER A 22 -9.12 -23.15 -21.93
N LEU A 23 -10.12 -22.43 -22.47
CA LEU A 23 -10.12 -20.98 -22.55
C LEU A 23 -10.24 -20.31 -21.18
N PHE A 24 -11.00 -20.91 -20.27
CA PHE A 24 -11.27 -20.37 -18.93
C PHE A 24 -10.86 -21.38 -17.84
N PRO A 25 -9.54 -21.55 -17.61
CA PRO A 25 -9.03 -22.48 -16.60
C PRO A 25 -9.52 -22.12 -15.18
N THR A 26 -9.87 -20.86 -14.92
CA THR A 26 -10.49 -20.43 -13.66
C THR A 26 -11.78 -21.21 -13.34
N TRP A 27 -12.54 -21.63 -14.36
CA TRP A 27 -13.73 -22.49 -14.21
C TRP A 27 -13.40 -23.96 -13.98
N LYS A 28 -12.26 -24.41 -14.51
CA LYS A 28 -11.74 -25.76 -14.26
C LYS A 28 -11.30 -25.93 -12.80
N TYR A 29 -10.66 -24.90 -12.23
CA TYR A 29 -10.11 -24.95 -10.86
C TYR A 29 -11.01 -24.32 -9.78
N GLN A 30 -12.22 -23.88 -10.13
CA GLN A 30 -13.16 -23.22 -9.21
C GLN A 30 -12.59 -21.99 -8.45
N ILE A 31 -11.62 -21.30 -9.04
CA ILE A 31 -10.94 -20.15 -8.41
C ILE A 31 -11.79 -18.87 -8.49
N GLN A 32 -12.91 -18.88 -9.24
CA GLN A 32 -13.72 -17.68 -9.46
C GLN A 32 -14.25 -17.14 -8.14
N THR A 33 -14.73 -17.98 -7.24
CA THR A 33 -15.28 -17.53 -5.95
C THR A 33 -14.23 -16.77 -5.15
N SER A 34 -13.01 -17.30 -5.04
CA SER A 34 -11.90 -16.60 -4.39
C SER A 34 -11.50 -15.32 -5.12
N ALA A 35 -11.48 -15.33 -6.46
CA ALA A 35 -11.14 -14.16 -7.26
C ALA A 35 -12.20 -13.05 -7.11
N PHE A 36 -13.48 -13.39 -7.05
CA PHE A 36 -14.57 -12.46 -6.80
C PHE A 36 -14.51 -11.86 -5.40
N ILE A 37 -14.27 -12.67 -4.37
CA ILE A 37 -14.09 -12.17 -3.00
C ILE A 37 -12.91 -11.22 -2.92
N LEU A 38 -11.75 -11.61 -3.47
CA LEU A 38 -10.55 -10.79 -3.44
C LEU A 38 -10.74 -9.47 -4.22
N SER A 39 -11.38 -9.53 -5.38
CA SER A 39 -11.71 -8.35 -6.18
C SER A 39 -12.71 -7.44 -5.47
N GLY A 40 -13.70 -8.01 -4.79
CA GLY A 40 -14.67 -7.27 -3.99
C GLY A 40 -14.02 -6.54 -2.81
N ILE A 41 -13.10 -7.21 -2.11
CA ILE A 41 -12.31 -6.58 -1.03
C ILE A 41 -11.44 -5.47 -1.62
N ALA A 42 -10.73 -5.73 -2.72
CA ALA A 42 -9.86 -4.73 -3.36
C ALA A 42 -10.65 -3.51 -3.84
N ALA A 43 -11.81 -3.72 -4.48
CA ALA A 43 -12.70 -2.66 -4.90
C ALA A 43 -13.30 -1.91 -3.70
N GLY A 44 -13.65 -2.61 -2.62
CA GLY A 44 -14.14 -2.01 -1.39
C GLY A 44 -13.10 -1.11 -0.73
N VAL A 45 -11.87 -1.60 -0.57
CA VAL A 45 -10.73 -0.83 -0.04
C VAL A 45 -10.46 0.40 -0.90
N ASN A 46 -10.42 0.23 -2.22
CA ASN A 46 -10.17 1.34 -3.13
C ASN A 46 -11.29 2.39 -3.07
N ASN A 47 -12.56 1.98 -3.06
CA ASN A 47 -13.68 2.91 -2.96
C ASN A 47 -13.76 3.60 -1.60
N LEU A 48 -13.44 2.92 -0.51
CA LEU A 48 -13.55 3.48 0.84
C LEU A 48 -12.38 4.40 1.17
N ILE A 49 -11.16 3.98 0.87
CA ILE A 49 -9.94 4.63 1.38
C ILE A 49 -9.24 5.43 0.26
N GLY A 50 -9.58 5.21 -1.01
CA GLY A 50 -8.93 5.88 -2.14
C GLY A 50 -7.55 5.31 -2.48
N ILE A 51 -7.22 4.16 -1.90
CA ILE A 51 -5.91 3.51 -2.03
C ILE A 51 -6.02 2.34 -3.01
N GLY A 52 -5.31 2.44 -4.13
CA GLY A 52 -5.23 1.37 -5.11
C GLY A 52 -4.53 0.12 -4.56
N PRO A 53 -4.78 -1.08 -5.12
CA PRO A 53 -4.25 -2.35 -4.59
C PRO A 53 -2.72 -2.39 -4.46
N ALA A 54 -1.99 -1.81 -5.41
CA ALA A 54 -0.52 -1.77 -5.37
C ALA A 54 -0.01 -0.92 -4.19
N LEU A 55 -0.66 0.21 -3.91
CA LEU A 55 -0.30 1.08 -2.79
C LEU A 55 -0.69 0.43 -1.45
N ALA A 56 -1.86 -0.20 -1.37
CA ALA A 56 -2.27 -0.96 -0.20
C ALA A 56 -1.24 -2.07 0.14
N PHE A 57 -0.74 -2.77 -0.87
CA PHE A 57 0.32 -3.77 -0.69
C PHE A 57 1.62 -3.13 -0.18
N ALA A 58 2.05 -2.01 -0.73
CA ALA A 58 3.24 -1.29 -0.27
C ALA A 58 3.11 -0.86 1.21
N MET A 59 1.93 -0.40 1.63
CA MET A 59 1.67 -0.04 3.04
C MET A 59 1.76 -1.25 3.96
N VAL A 60 1.20 -2.41 3.55
CA VAL A 60 1.33 -3.66 4.31
C VAL A 60 2.80 -4.07 4.46
N VAL A 61 3.58 -3.97 3.38
CA VAL A 61 5.03 -4.25 3.44
C VAL A 61 5.73 -3.30 4.40
N ALA A 62 5.44 -2.00 4.35
CA ALA A 62 6.03 -1.01 5.27
C ALA A 62 5.73 -1.34 6.74
N VAL A 63 4.48 -1.72 7.05
CA VAL A 63 4.04 -2.16 8.38
C VAL A 63 4.80 -3.40 8.84
N ILE A 64 4.88 -4.42 7.99
CA ILE A 64 5.59 -5.68 8.32
C ILE A 64 7.07 -5.40 8.62
N VAL A 65 7.71 -4.53 7.83
CA VAL A 65 9.11 -4.15 8.04
C VAL A 65 9.30 -3.35 9.33
N GLU A 66 8.40 -2.41 9.65
CA GLU A 66 8.41 -1.68 10.93
C GLU A 66 8.30 -2.65 12.11
N ILE A 67 7.35 -3.59 12.08
CA ILE A 67 7.15 -4.58 13.13
C ILE A 67 8.36 -5.51 13.26
N ALA A 68 8.84 -6.07 12.15
CA ALA A 68 9.96 -7.01 12.15
C ALA A 68 11.26 -6.35 12.63
N SER A 69 11.52 -5.10 12.22
CA SER A 69 12.66 -4.32 12.71
C SER A 69 12.50 -3.98 14.19
N GLY A 70 11.30 -3.61 14.64
CA GLY A 70 11.01 -3.33 16.06
C GLY A 70 11.21 -4.54 16.98
N ILE A 71 10.79 -5.73 16.56
CA ILE A 71 11.02 -6.98 17.31
C ILE A 71 12.51 -7.27 17.43
N LYS A 72 13.27 -7.17 16.33
CA LYS A 72 14.73 -7.38 16.34
C LYS A 72 15.44 -6.37 17.24
N ALA A 73 15.06 -5.09 17.16
CA ALA A 73 15.57 -4.03 18.02
C ALA A 73 15.29 -4.30 19.51
N SER A 74 14.06 -4.71 19.86
CA SER A 74 13.69 -5.04 21.24
C SER A 74 14.50 -6.21 21.80
N LYS A 75 14.73 -7.25 20.99
CA LYS A 75 15.57 -8.40 21.37
C LYS A 75 17.02 -7.99 21.64
N LYS A 76 17.60 -7.11 20.82
CA LYS A 76 18.96 -6.60 21.03
C LYS A 76 19.09 -5.76 22.30
N GLN A 77 18.03 -5.04 22.69
CA GLN A 77 18.00 -4.27 23.93
C GLN A 77 17.70 -5.10 25.18
N ASN A 78 17.52 -6.42 25.08
CA ASN A 78 17.06 -7.30 26.18
C ASN A 78 15.81 -6.78 26.89
N LYS A 79 14.92 -6.10 26.16
CA LYS A 79 13.63 -5.64 26.69
C LYS A 79 12.58 -6.68 26.36
N ASP A 80 11.90 -7.18 27.39
CA ASP A 80 10.77 -8.09 27.22
C ASP A 80 9.73 -7.49 26.29
N PHE A 81 9.15 -8.32 25.43
CA PHE A 81 8.16 -7.87 24.45
C PHE A 81 6.81 -7.71 25.16
N GLU A 82 6.50 -6.50 25.61
CA GLU A 82 5.21 -6.21 26.25
C GLU A 82 4.09 -5.98 25.23
N SER A 83 2.91 -6.56 25.48
CA SER A 83 1.70 -6.40 24.66
C SER A 83 1.31 -4.93 24.39
N PHE A 84 1.58 -4.04 25.35
CA PHE A 84 1.35 -2.60 25.20
C PHE A 84 2.18 -1.94 24.09
N ARG A 85 3.36 -2.48 23.75
CA ARG A 85 4.15 -1.97 22.62
C ARG A 85 3.56 -2.37 21.27
N PHE A 86 2.97 -3.55 21.17
CA PHE A 86 2.26 -4.00 19.97
C PHE A 86 1.00 -3.16 19.71
N SER A 87 0.28 -2.76 20.76
CA SER A 87 -0.89 -1.88 20.66
C SER A 87 -0.59 -0.54 19.98
N ARG A 88 0.61 0.02 20.14
CA ARG A 88 0.99 1.30 19.49
C ARG A 88 1.09 1.18 17.97
N CYS A 89 1.59 0.04 17.47
CA CYS A 89 1.66 -0.22 16.04
C CYS A 89 0.25 -0.37 15.43
N VAL A 90 -0.63 -1.13 16.10
CA VAL A 90 -2.03 -1.29 15.66
C VAL A 90 -2.75 0.06 15.65
N LEU A 91 -2.60 0.87 16.70
CA LEU A 91 -3.18 2.21 16.76
C LEU A 91 -2.66 3.11 15.62
N LYS A 92 -1.35 3.10 15.35
CA LYS A 92 -0.76 3.85 14.23
C LYS A 92 -1.44 3.48 12.90
N ILE A 93 -1.59 2.18 12.63
CA ILE A 93 -2.26 1.68 11.43
C ILE A 93 -3.70 2.19 11.34
N VAL A 94 -4.47 2.05 12.42
CA VAL A 94 -5.88 2.48 12.48
C VAL A 94 -6.00 3.99 12.21
N PHE A 95 -5.15 4.81 12.83
CA PHE A 95 -5.16 6.26 12.60
C PHE A 95 -4.84 6.61 11.15
N TRP A 96 -3.84 5.96 10.54
CA TRP A 96 -3.53 6.20 9.13
C TRP A 96 -4.69 5.84 8.21
N PHE A 97 -5.31 4.67 8.39
CA PHE A 97 -6.49 4.28 7.60
C PHE A 97 -7.66 5.25 7.79
N ALA A 98 -7.89 5.73 9.02
CA ALA A 98 -8.92 6.72 9.30
C ALA A 98 -8.63 8.06 8.60
N LEU A 99 -7.39 8.54 8.62
CA LEU A 99 -6.99 9.78 7.94
C LEU A 99 -7.18 9.69 6.42
N PHE A 100 -6.73 8.59 5.80
CA PHE A 100 -6.95 8.36 4.37
C PHE A 100 -8.44 8.27 4.04
N TYR A 101 -9.22 7.56 4.85
CA TYR A 101 -10.67 7.47 4.69
C TYR A 101 -11.34 8.85 4.74
N PHE A 102 -11.02 9.68 5.74
CA PHE A 102 -11.61 11.01 5.87
C PHE A 102 -11.31 11.86 4.63
N VAL A 103 -10.05 12.01 4.27
CA VAL A 103 -9.66 12.85 3.13
C VAL A 103 -10.27 12.35 1.83
N HIS A 104 -10.28 11.03 1.60
CA HIS A 104 -10.89 10.46 0.41
C HIS A 104 -12.42 10.60 0.39
N ALA A 105 -13.09 10.44 1.53
CA ALA A 105 -14.53 10.65 1.63
C ALA A 105 -14.92 12.09 1.28
N PHE A 106 -14.14 13.07 1.76
CA PHE A 106 -14.31 14.47 1.37
C PHE A 106 -14.00 14.70 -0.11
N GLU A 107 -12.92 14.14 -0.66
CA GLU A 107 -12.61 14.23 -2.10
C GLU A 107 -13.78 13.77 -2.98
N ARG A 108 -14.37 12.60 -2.66
CA ARG A 108 -15.46 12.03 -3.47
C ARG A 108 -16.73 12.88 -3.49
N GLU A 109 -17.00 13.66 -2.45
CA GLU A 109 -18.15 14.55 -2.38
C GLU A 109 -18.13 15.62 -3.48
N TYR A 110 -16.96 15.88 -4.09
CA TYR A 110 -16.76 16.92 -5.11
C TYR A 110 -16.45 16.37 -6.52
N ILE A 111 -16.36 15.05 -6.73
CA ILE A 111 -15.94 14.45 -8.02
C ILE A 111 -16.91 14.71 -9.18
N LEU A 112 -18.21 14.82 -8.90
CA LEU A 112 -19.26 14.90 -9.93
C LEU A 112 -19.96 16.26 -9.98
N LYS A 113 -19.31 17.31 -9.46
CA LYS A 113 -19.90 18.64 -9.37
C LYS A 113 -19.13 19.63 -10.25
N ASP A 114 -19.87 20.39 -11.05
CA ASP A 114 -19.31 21.24 -12.11
C ASP A 114 -19.06 22.70 -11.66
N HIS A 115 -19.38 23.07 -10.41
CA HIS A 115 -19.11 24.43 -9.93
C HIS A 115 -17.61 24.63 -9.67
N PHE A 116 -17.12 25.84 -9.95
CA PHE A 116 -15.72 26.22 -9.75
C PHE A 116 -15.21 25.91 -8.33
N MET A 117 -16.04 26.17 -7.31
CA MET A 117 -15.68 25.90 -5.91
C MET A 117 -15.54 24.39 -5.63
N ASP A 118 -16.32 23.54 -6.30
CA ASP A 118 -16.22 22.09 -6.16
C ASP A 118 -14.93 21.55 -6.79
N ILE A 119 -14.55 22.08 -7.95
CA ILE A 119 -13.27 21.74 -8.59
C ILE A 119 -12.09 22.13 -7.69
N LEU A 120 -12.12 23.32 -7.08
CA LEU A 120 -11.10 23.74 -6.13
C LEU A 120 -11.05 22.85 -4.89
N ALA A 121 -12.19 22.50 -4.32
CA ALA A 121 -12.28 21.60 -3.17
C ALA A 121 -11.73 20.20 -3.52
N PHE A 122 -12.10 19.65 -4.68
CA PHE A 122 -11.56 18.39 -5.19
C PHE A 122 -10.03 18.43 -5.30
N LEU A 123 -9.46 19.47 -5.94
CA LEU A 123 -8.02 19.61 -6.08
C LEU A 123 -7.31 19.75 -4.72
N PHE A 124 -7.92 20.46 -3.78
CA PHE A 124 -7.41 20.60 -2.42
C PHE A 124 -7.35 19.24 -1.69
N PHE A 125 -8.46 18.50 -1.63
CA PHE A 125 -8.49 17.21 -0.93
C PHE A 125 -7.61 16.16 -1.62
N LYS A 126 -7.54 16.17 -2.95
CA LYS A 126 -6.63 15.32 -3.71
C LYS A 126 -5.16 15.63 -3.42
N SER A 127 -4.80 16.92 -3.31
CA SER A 127 -3.45 17.33 -2.93
C SER A 127 -3.12 16.94 -1.48
N LEU A 128 -4.10 17.09 -0.58
CA LEU A 128 -3.97 16.66 0.81
C LEU A 128 -3.79 15.14 0.91
N PHE A 129 -4.49 14.36 0.09
CA PHE A 129 -4.35 12.91 0.02
C PHE A 129 -2.93 12.49 -0.37
N VAL A 130 -2.38 13.10 -1.42
CA VAL A 130 -0.98 12.89 -1.83
C VAL A 130 0.00 13.33 -0.73
N GLY A 131 -0.28 14.44 -0.05
CA GLY A 131 0.50 14.89 1.11
C GLY A 131 0.49 13.87 2.25
N LEU A 132 -0.67 13.30 2.58
CA LEU A 132 -0.79 12.24 3.59
C LEU A 132 0.00 10.99 3.19
N MET A 133 0.01 10.61 1.91
CA MET A 133 0.86 9.50 1.44
C MET A 133 2.35 9.79 1.69
N ALA A 134 2.81 11.01 1.40
CA ALA A 134 4.20 11.39 1.65
C ALA A 134 4.53 11.36 3.15
N LEU A 135 3.64 11.89 4.01
CA LEU A 135 3.80 11.86 5.46
C LEU A 135 3.80 10.43 6.01
N PHE A 136 2.93 9.56 5.51
CA PHE A 136 2.93 8.13 5.85
C PHE A 136 4.30 7.50 5.56
N CYS A 137 4.84 7.73 4.36
CA CYS A 137 6.16 7.21 3.98
C CYS A 137 7.26 7.73 4.88
N ILE A 138 7.27 9.03 5.18
CA ILE A 138 8.27 9.65 6.07
C ILE A 138 8.18 9.05 7.48
N GLU A 139 6.98 8.90 8.02
CA GLU A 139 6.75 8.37 9.37
C GLU A 139 7.21 6.91 9.50
N TYR A 140 6.84 6.05 8.54
CA TYR A 140 7.26 4.64 8.54
C TYR A 140 8.75 4.48 8.28
N LEU A 141 9.31 5.25 7.33
CA LEU A 141 10.75 5.25 7.09
C LEU A 141 11.53 5.68 8.34
N THR A 142 11.09 6.75 9.00
CA THR A 142 11.71 7.24 10.23
C THR A 142 11.69 6.15 11.31
N SER A 143 10.54 5.51 11.54
CA SER A 143 10.44 4.45 12.55
C SER A 143 11.33 3.24 12.23
N ILE A 144 11.42 2.83 10.96
CA ILE A 144 12.32 1.74 10.53
C ILE A 144 13.79 2.12 10.77
N LEU A 145 14.19 3.34 10.45
CA LEU A 145 15.57 3.81 10.65
C LEU A 145 15.94 3.94 12.13
N GLU A 146 15.00 4.31 12.99
CA GLU A 146 15.19 4.27 14.43
C GLU A 146 15.45 2.85 14.93
N ASN A 147 14.64 1.89 14.48
CA ASN A 147 14.80 0.49 14.83
C ASN A 147 16.13 -0.06 14.30
N LEU A 148 16.54 0.32 13.08
CA LEU A 148 17.81 -0.08 12.49
C LEU A 148 19.00 0.49 13.27
N SER A 149 18.93 1.75 13.68
CA SER A 149 19.98 2.39 14.50
C SER A 149 20.22 1.61 15.80
N VAL A 150 19.14 1.18 16.45
CA VAL A 150 19.20 0.31 17.63
C VAL A 150 19.79 -1.05 17.30
N ILE A 151 19.37 -1.67 16.20
CA ILE A 151 19.89 -2.97 15.74
C ILE A 151 21.40 -2.90 15.50
N ASP A 152 21.93 -1.75 15.09
CA ASP A 152 23.37 -1.56 14.89
C ASP A 152 24.11 -1.13 16.16
N GLY A 153 23.39 -0.92 17.27
CA GLY A 153 23.98 -0.48 18.54
C GLY A 153 24.35 1.01 18.57
N LYS A 154 23.81 1.80 17.66
CA LYS A 154 23.98 3.27 17.60
C LYS A 154 22.84 3.97 18.34
N ASP A 155 23.01 5.27 18.55
CA ASP A 155 21.92 6.10 19.05
C ASP A 155 20.71 6.07 18.11
N LYS A 156 19.51 6.08 18.68
CA LYS A 156 18.23 5.92 17.95
C LYS A 156 18.07 6.91 16.78
N THR A 157 18.64 8.10 16.90
CA THR A 157 18.55 9.17 15.91
C THR A 157 19.65 9.13 14.84
N TYR A 158 20.61 8.22 14.93
CA TYR A 158 21.82 8.21 14.10
C TYR A 158 21.52 8.20 12.60
N TYR A 159 20.70 7.26 12.11
CA TYR A 159 20.40 7.21 10.68
C TYR A 159 19.53 8.39 10.21
N ILE A 160 18.73 8.97 11.11
CA ILE A 160 17.92 10.14 10.80
C ILE A 160 18.83 11.37 10.61
N SER A 161 19.77 11.60 11.52
CA SER A 161 20.72 12.71 11.39
C SER A 161 21.61 12.54 10.16
N PHE A 162 22.09 11.32 9.91
CA PHE A 162 22.88 11.00 8.73
C PHE A 162 22.16 11.35 7.41
N ILE A 163 20.87 11.00 7.28
CA ILE A 163 20.08 11.34 6.09
C ILE A 163 19.87 12.85 5.98
N LYS A 164 19.56 13.54 7.08
CA LYS A 164 19.39 15.00 7.11
C LYS A 164 20.65 15.73 6.63
N GLU A 165 21.81 15.34 7.16
CA GLU A 165 23.11 15.89 6.78
C GLU A 165 23.44 15.57 5.31
N SER A 166 23.18 14.35 4.86
CA SER A 166 23.40 13.95 3.46
C SER A 166 22.56 14.77 2.48
N PHE A 167 21.28 15.02 2.81
CA PHE A 167 20.40 15.88 2.01
C PHE A 167 20.87 17.33 2.00
N ALA A 168 21.27 17.88 3.15
CA ALA A 168 21.80 19.24 3.24
C ALA A 168 23.04 19.40 2.35
N ASN A 169 23.99 18.47 2.44
CA ASN A 169 25.21 18.46 1.64
C ASN A 169 24.92 18.36 0.13
N LEU A 170 23.93 17.55 -0.27
CA LEU A 170 23.53 17.42 -1.67
C LEU A 170 22.93 18.73 -2.20
N LEU A 171 22.06 19.38 -1.43
CA LEU A 171 21.47 20.68 -1.79
C LEU A 171 22.54 21.76 -1.91
N ASP A 172 23.52 21.79 -1.00
CA ASP A 172 24.61 22.76 -1.04
C ASP A 172 25.55 22.53 -2.23
N ASN A 173 25.73 21.28 -2.66
CA ASN A 173 26.50 20.95 -3.86
C ASN A 173 25.76 21.32 -5.15
N LEU A 174 24.43 21.20 -5.19
CA LEU A 174 23.63 21.64 -6.33
C LEU A 174 23.65 23.16 -6.47
N LYS A 175 23.50 23.90 -5.36
CA LYS A 175 23.61 25.37 -5.35
C LYS A 175 24.98 25.84 -5.85
N ARG A 176 26.07 25.18 -5.42
CA ARG A 176 27.44 25.48 -5.85
C ARG A 176 27.71 25.18 -7.32
N LYS A 177 26.98 24.25 -7.96
CA LYS A 177 27.09 23.97 -9.40
C LYS A 177 26.28 24.93 -10.29
N GLN A 178 25.39 25.72 -9.70
CA GLN A 178 24.55 26.71 -10.41
C GLN A 178 25.14 28.13 -10.35
N GLN A 179 26.22 28.35 -9.60
CA GLN A 179 27.06 29.54 -9.61
C GLN A 179 28.28 29.31 -10.50
#